data_AF-M6EIU3-F1
#
_entry.id   AF-M6EIU3-F1
#
_cell.length_a   1.000
_cell.length_b   1.000
_cell.length_c   1.000
_cell.angle_alpha   90.00
_cell.angle_beta   90.00
_cell.angle_gamma   90.00
#
_symmetry.space_group_name_H-M   'P 1'
#
loop_
_entity.id
_entity.type
_entity.pdbx_description
1 polymer ?
#
loop_
_entity_poly.entity_id
_entity_poly.type
_entity_poly.pdbx_seq_one_letter_code
_entity_poly.pdbx_strand_id
1 'polypeptide(L)'
;MIVRIDNKPFLKTVLLSYFIFFACISALAAHPCSTEFKIDTVEQDGIGSIHLTPTNPNVSVIQPQFNRVGKFSGGLAPVQVGDKWGYIDFTKCSLE
;
A
#
# COMPACT_ATOMS: atom_id res chain seq x y z
N MET A 1 -4.43 53.51 -44.12
CA MET A 1 -4.48 52.06 -44.41
C MET A 1 -4.48 51.34 -43.07
N ILE A 2 -5.60 50.74 -42.65
CA ILE A 2 -5.69 50.03 -41.36
C ILE A 2 -5.39 48.56 -41.63
N VAL A 3 -4.24 48.06 -41.17
CA VAL A 3 -3.87 46.64 -41.30
C VAL A 3 -4.60 45.87 -40.20
N ARG A 4 -5.58 45.05 -40.58
CA ARG A 4 -6.19 44.09 -39.65
C ARG A 4 -5.22 42.94 -39.44
N ILE A 5 -4.67 42.84 -38.23
CA ILE A 5 -3.88 41.67 -37.84
C ILE A 5 -4.89 40.57 -37.46
N ASP A 6 -5.08 39.60 -38.37
CA ASP A 6 -5.93 38.43 -38.12
C ASP A 6 -5.29 37.56 -37.03
N ASN A 7 -5.79 37.69 -35.79
CA ASN A 7 -5.29 36.96 -34.62
C ASN A 7 -5.84 35.51 -34.54
N LYS A 8 -6.48 35.03 -35.61
CA LYS A 8 -7.06 33.68 -35.73
C LYS A 8 -6.06 32.53 -35.51
N PRO A 9 -4.81 32.56 -36.00
CA PRO A 9 -3.85 31.49 -35.72
C PRO A 9 -3.37 31.54 -34.27
N PHE A 10 -3.22 32.75 -33.69
CA PHE A 10 -2.79 32.92 -32.30
C PHE A 10 -3.80 32.35 -31.30
N LEU A 11 -5.10 32.63 -31.50
CA LEU A 11 -6.15 32.08 -30.63
C LEU A 11 -6.22 30.55 -30.69
N LYS A 12 -6.04 29.95 -31.88
CA LYS A 12 -6.00 28.50 -32.03
C LYS A 12 -4.80 27.87 -31.31
N THR A 13 -3.64 28.50 -31.37
CA THR A 13 -2.43 28.04 -30.65
C THR A 13 -2.61 28.11 -29.14
N VAL A 14 -3.23 29.17 -28.62
CA VAL A 14 -3.53 29.33 -27.19
C VAL A 14 -4.58 28.31 -26.72
N LEU A 15 -5.60 28.05 -27.53
CA LEU A 15 -6.61 27.03 -27.22
C LEU A 15 -6.03 25.61 -27.27
N LEU A 16 -5.13 25.35 -28.23
CA LEU A 16 -4.45 24.05 -28.34
C LEU A 16 -3.48 23.82 -27.17
N SER A 17 -2.71 24.82 -26.77
CA SER A 17 -1.83 24.70 -25.61
C SER A 17 -2.63 24.50 -24.32
N TYR A 18 -3.74 25.23 -24.13
CA TYR A 18 -4.64 25.03 -22.99
C TYR A 18 -5.20 23.61 -22.93
N PHE A 19 -5.61 23.05 -24.08
CA PHE A 19 -6.09 21.68 -24.17
C PHE A 19 -5.01 20.65 -23.81
N ILE A 20 -3.77 20.86 -24.26
CA ILE A 20 -2.62 20.00 -23.92
C ILE A 20 -2.29 20.09 -22.42
N PHE A 21 -2.28 21.29 -21.84
CA PHE A 21 -2.04 21.48 -20.41
C PHE A 21 -3.15 20.84 -19.57
N PHE A 22 -4.42 21.01 -19.95
CA PHE A 22 -5.55 20.43 -19.23
C PHE A 22 -5.56 18.88 -19.32
N ALA A 23 -5.20 18.32 -20.47
CA ALA A 23 -5.05 16.88 -20.65
C ALA A 23 -3.87 16.29 -19.86
N CYS A 24 -2.81 17.08 -19.63
CA CYS A 24 -1.64 16.64 -18.85
C CYS A 24 -1.92 16.65 -17.34
N ILE A 25 -2.69 17.65 -16.87
CA ILE A 25 -3.10 17.74 -15.45
C ILE A 25 -4.05 16.58 -15.09
N SER A 26 -4.95 16.16 -15.98
CA SER A 26 -5.84 15.02 -15.72
C SER A 26 -5.11 13.67 -15.71
N ALA A 27 -3.95 13.55 -16.36
CA ALA A 27 -3.12 12.36 -16.34
C ALA A 27 -2.28 12.20 -15.05
N LEU A 28 -2.18 13.24 -14.22
CA LEU A 28 -1.40 13.21 -12.96
C LEU A 28 -2.20 12.65 -11.77
N ALA A 29 -3.52 12.45 -11.91
CA ALA A 29 -4.41 12.12 -10.80
C ALA A 29 -4.37 10.66 -10.30
N ALA A 30 -3.58 9.77 -10.91
CA ALA A 30 -3.46 8.38 -10.47
C ALA A 30 -2.11 7.77 -10.83
N HIS A 31 -1.05 8.08 -10.07
CA HIS A 31 0.13 7.24 -10.10
C HIS A 31 -0.08 6.01 -9.17
N PRO A 32 0.16 4.77 -9.62
CA PRO A 32 -0.16 3.57 -8.83
C PRO A 32 0.81 3.25 -7.68
N CYS A 33 1.57 4.22 -7.15
CA CYS A 33 2.56 3.98 -6.09
C CYS A 33 2.07 4.20 -4.65
N SER A 34 0.83 4.66 -4.42
CA SER A 34 0.25 4.62 -3.07
C SER A 34 -0.18 3.18 -2.77
N THR A 35 0.68 2.43 -2.08
CA THR A 35 0.33 1.10 -1.55
C THR A 35 -0.70 1.26 -0.43
N GLU A 36 -1.98 1.20 -0.77
CA GLU A 36 -3.04 1.14 0.22
C GLU A 36 -3.13 -0.30 0.77
N PHE A 37 -3.25 -0.44 2.08
CA PHE A 37 -3.49 -1.74 2.73
C PHE A 37 -4.90 -1.76 3.27
N LYS A 38 -5.65 -2.82 2.99
CA LYS A 38 -6.93 -3.05 3.66
C LYS A 38 -6.68 -3.76 4.98
N ILE A 39 -7.29 -3.24 6.04
CA ILE A 39 -7.24 -3.80 7.39
C ILE A 39 -8.59 -4.49 7.62
N ASP A 40 -8.59 -5.82 7.62
CA ASP A 40 -9.76 -6.63 7.92
C ASP A 40 -9.57 -7.27 9.31
N THR A 41 -10.60 -7.25 10.16
CA THR A 41 -10.55 -7.98 11.44
C THR A 41 -11.12 -9.38 11.23
N VAL A 42 -10.32 -10.40 11.51
CA VAL A 42 -10.70 -11.81 11.37
C VAL A 42 -10.80 -12.41 12.77
N GLU A 43 -11.97 -12.90 13.14
CA GLU A 43 -12.15 -13.60 14.41
C GLU A 43 -12.02 -15.12 14.17
N GLN A 44 -10.99 -15.73 14.74
CA GLN A 44 -10.79 -17.19 14.72
C GLN A 44 -10.77 -17.70 16.16
N ASP A 45 -11.70 -18.60 16.49
CA ASP A 45 -11.79 -19.24 17.81
C ASP A 45 -11.86 -18.25 18.98
N GLY A 46 -12.57 -17.12 18.80
CA GLY A 46 -12.70 -16.05 19.79
C GLY A 46 -11.47 -15.13 19.91
N ILE A 47 -10.49 -15.27 19.01
CA ILE A 47 -9.31 -14.41 18.92
C ILE A 47 -9.42 -13.52 17.68
N GLY A 48 -9.48 -12.20 17.89
CA GLY A 48 -9.41 -11.21 16.82
C GLY A 48 -7.99 -11.06 16.27
N SER A 49 -7.83 -11.27 14.98
CA SER A 49 -6.60 -11.10 14.21
C SER A 49 -6.76 -9.97 13.20
N ILE A 50 -5.69 -9.22 12.93
CA ILE A 50 -5.67 -8.22 11.87
C ILE A 50 -5.16 -8.88 10.60
N HIS A 51 -5.99 -8.95 9.57
CA HIS A 51 -5.63 -9.41 8.25
C HIS A 51 -5.34 -8.21 7.35
N LEU A 52 -4.12 -8.15 6.81
CA LEU A 52 -3.67 -7.07 5.93
C LEU A 52 -3.66 -7.56 4.49
N THR A 53 -4.50 -6.98 3.65
CA THR A 53 -4.56 -7.30 2.22
C THR A 53 -3.96 -6.14 1.41
N PRO A 54 -2.87 -6.35 0.66
CA PRO A 54 -2.32 -5.31 -0.21
C PRO A 54 -3.28 -5.07 -1.38
N THR A 55 -3.56 -3.80 -1.70
CA THR A 55 -4.37 -3.46 -2.89
C THR A 55 -3.54 -3.51 -4.18
N ASN A 56 -2.21 -3.53 -4.06
CA ASN A 56 -1.27 -3.64 -5.18
C ASN A 56 -0.69 -5.06 -5.28
N PRO A 57 -0.86 -5.77 -6.41
CA PRO A 57 -0.38 -7.15 -6.57
C PRO A 57 1.15 -7.27 -6.63
N ASN A 58 1.88 -6.16 -6.78
CA ASN A 58 3.35 -6.14 -6.76
C ASN A 58 3.94 -5.99 -5.35
N VAL A 59 3.09 -5.92 -4.31
CA VAL A 59 3.53 -5.89 -2.90
C VAL A 59 3.53 -7.30 -2.34
N SER A 60 4.68 -7.76 -1.82
CA SER A 60 4.81 -9.03 -1.13
C SER A 60 4.44 -8.89 0.35
N VAL A 61 3.67 -9.86 0.87
CA VAL A 61 3.29 -9.95 2.29
C VAL A 61 4.04 -11.10 2.94
N ILE A 62 4.59 -10.87 4.13
CA ILE A 62 5.20 -11.92 4.94
C ILE A 62 4.08 -12.76 5.56
N GLN A 63 4.07 -14.06 5.26
CA GLN A 63 3.06 -14.97 5.82
C GLN A 63 3.28 -15.18 7.32
N PRO A 64 2.20 -15.32 8.11
CA PRO A 64 2.32 -15.66 9.53
C PRO A 64 3.01 -17.02 9.69
N GLN A 65 4.03 -17.07 10.55
CA GLN A 65 4.81 -18.28 10.78
C GLN A 65 4.19 -19.22 11.83
N PHE A 66 3.25 -18.71 12.63
CA PHE A 66 2.64 -19.42 13.75
C PHE A 66 1.11 -19.30 13.66
N ASN A 67 0.40 -20.35 14.05
CA ASN A 67 -1.07 -20.34 14.09
C ASN A 67 -1.58 -19.42 15.18
N ARG A 68 -0.92 -19.42 16.35
CA ARG A 68 -1.24 -18.53 17.47
C ARG A 68 0.04 -18.09 18.17
N VAL A 69 -0.01 -16.88 18.73
CA VAL A 69 1.06 -16.30 19.53
C VAL A 69 0.44 -15.70 20.78
N GLY A 70 0.95 -16.08 21.96
CA GLY A 70 0.57 -15.47 23.23
C GLY A 70 1.40 -14.23 23.53
N LYS A 71 1.08 -13.56 24.64
CA LYS A 71 1.84 -12.40 25.10
C LYS A 71 3.27 -12.79 25.46
N PHE A 72 4.19 -11.89 25.16
CA PHE A 72 5.59 -11.99 25.52
C PHE A 72 5.72 -11.76 27.03
N SER A 73 6.46 -12.64 27.72
CA SER A 73 6.78 -12.50 29.14
C SER A 73 8.11 -13.16 29.46
N GLY A 74 8.99 -12.48 30.19
CA GLY A 74 10.27 -13.05 30.61
C GLY A 74 11.20 -13.48 29.46
N GLY A 75 11.13 -12.81 28.30
CA GLY A 75 11.96 -13.17 27.14
C GLY A 75 11.45 -14.35 26.30
N LEU A 76 10.27 -14.90 26.65
CA LEU A 76 9.64 -16.00 25.94
C LEU A 76 8.19 -15.69 25.56
N ALA A 77 7.72 -16.21 24.43
CA ALA A 77 6.30 -16.16 24.06
C ALA A 77 5.82 -17.55 23.65
N PRO A 78 4.68 -18.02 24.17
CA PRO A 78 4.11 -19.27 23.73
C PRO A 78 3.59 -19.12 22.31
N VAL A 79 3.92 -20.07 21.45
CA VAL A 79 3.46 -20.12 20.05
C VAL A 79 2.85 -21.48 19.75
N GLN A 80 1.92 -21.49 18.81
CA GLN A 80 1.27 -22.71 18.33
C GLN A 80 1.65 -22.97 16.87
N VAL A 81 2.02 -24.22 16.57
CA VAL A 81 2.23 -24.73 15.20
C VAL A 81 1.43 -26.03 15.06
N GLY A 82 0.38 -26.00 14.23
CA GLY A 82 -0.63 -27.05 14.20
C GLY A 82 -1.22 -27.29 15.58
N ASP A 83 -1.19 -28.55 16.04
CA ASP A 83 -1.74 -28.93 17.35
C ASP A 83 -0.70 -28.87 18.49
N LYS A 84 0.51 -28.37 18.22
CA LYS A 84 1.62 -28.35 19.19
C LYS A 84 1.88 -26.93 19.70
N TRP A 85 2.17 -26.84 20.99
CA TRP A 85 2.61 -25.62 21.65
C TRP A 85 4.11 -25.66 21.94
N GLY A 86 4.76 -24.52 21.80
CA GLY A 86 6.16 -24.31 22.13
C GLY A 86 6.41 -22.86 22.58
N TYR A 87 7.67 -22.49 22.73
CA TYR A 87 8.08 -21.13 23.07
C TYR A 87 9.08 -20.61 22.05
N ILE A 88 8.89 -19.37 21.60
CA ILE A 88 9.94 -18.61 20.92
C ILE A 88 10.76 -17.85 21.96
N ASP A 89 12.08 -17.90 21.81
CA ASP A 89 13.05 -17.15 22.60
C ASP A 89 13.55 -15.97 21.76
N PHE A 90 13.30 -14.76 22.24
CA PHE A 90 13.73 -13.51 21.59
C PHE A 90 14.85 -12.81 22.37
N THR A 91 15.41 -13.48 23.38
CA THR A 91 16.62 -13.01 24.08
C THR A 91 17.89 -13.39 23.33
N LYS A 92 17.82 -14.35 22.39
CA LYS A 92 18.94 -14.78 21.58
C LYS A 92 18.79 -14.29 20.13
N CYS A 93 19.33 -13.11 19.84
CA CYS A 93 19.85 -12.86 18.50
C CYS A 93 21.13 -13.68 18.35
N SER A 94 21.06 -14.87 17.73
CA SER A 94 22.27 -15.56 17.29
C SER A 94 22.92 -14.75 16.18
N LEU A 95 23.90 -13.94 16.53
CA LEU A 95 24.97 -13.55 15.63
C LEU A 95 25.96 -14.72 15.65
N GLU A 96 25.85 -15.63 14.69
CA GLU A 96 26.98 -16.49 14.29
C GLU A 96 27.79 -15.80 13.19
#